data_AF-A0A519XEA7-F1
#
_entry.id   AF-A0A519XEA7-F1
#
_cell.length_a   1.000
_cell.length_b   1.000
_cell.length_c   1.000
_cell.angle_alpha   90.00
_cell.angle_beta   90.00
_cell.angle_gamma   90.00
#
_symmetry.space_group_name_H-M   'P 1'
#
loop_
_entity.id
_entity.type
_entity.pdbx_description
1 polymer ?
#
loop_
_entity_poly.entity_id
_entity_poly.type
_entity_poly.pdbx_seq_one_letter_code
_entity_poly.pdbx_strand_id
1 'polypeptide(L)'
;MYNAKGRYALIAIFVIAAIVCLYYDQRELAAFGGLMAAFVLWSHYKHSSILLASKYFQQGNYDRAALILAEVPNPDRLAFKRRGYYEFMKANIALKREEYDAAEHHFQIASRFPLGGANDKAFV
;
A
#
# COMPACT_ATOMS: atom_id res chain seq x y z
N MET A 1 -9.22 -7.96 -6.58
CA MET A 1 -8.10 -8.92 -6.55
C MET A 1 -6.91 -8.34 -5.76
N TYR A 2 -7.15 -7.89 -4.52
CA TYR A 2 -6.25 -6.96 -3.79
C TYR A 2 -6.02 -7.36 -2.32
N ASN A 3 -6.15 -8.63 -1.97
CA ASN A 3 -5.85 -9.08 -0.62
C ASN A 3 -4.34 -9.35 -0.51
N ALA A 4 -3.66 -8.77 0.48
CA ALA A 4 -2.22 -8.95 0.69
C ALA A 4 -1.83 -10.45 0.70
N LYS A 5 -2.69 -11.29 1.27
CA LYS A 5 -2.56 -12.76 1.30
C LYS A 5 -2.46 -13.40 -0.09
N GLY A 6 -3.24 -12.92 -1.07
CA GLY A 6 -3.21 -13.44 -2.44
C GLY A 6 -1.89 -13.11 -3.16
N ARG A 7 -1.30 -11.95 -2.86
CA ARG A 7 0.02 -11.56 -3.41
C ARG A 7 1.14 -12.41 -2.81
N TYR A 8 1.08 -12.71 -1.51
CA TYR A 8 2.05 -13.63 -0.87
C TYR A 8 1.94 -15.06 -1.41
N ALA A 9 0.72 -15.57 -1.63
CA ALA A 9 0.53 -16.88 -2.25
C ALA A 9 1.14 -16.92 -3.67
N LEU A 10 0.96 -15.86 -4.44
CA LEU A 10 1.50 -15.75 -5.81
C LEU A 10 3.04 -15.68 -5.81
N ILE A 11 3.64 -14.96 -4.85
CA ILE A 11 5.10 -14.96 -4.64
C ILE A 11 5.60 -16.37 -4.30
N ALA A 12 4.92 -17.08 -3.39
CA ALA A 12 5.31 -18.43 -3.00
C ALA A 12 5.29 -19.39 -4.20
N ILE A 13 4.28 -19.31 -5.07
CA ILE A 13 4.20 -20.12 -6.29
C ILE A 13 5.39 -19.83 -7.22
N PHE A 14 5.73 -18.56 -7.46
CA PHE A 14 6.87 -18.21 -8.31
C PHE A 14 8.22 -18.66 -7.72
N VAL A 15 8.39 -18.59 -6.40
CA VAL A 15 9.59 -19.07 -5.72
C VAL A 15 9.71 -20.60 -5.86
N ILE A 16 8.61 -21.34 -5.64
CA ILE A 16 8.61 -22.81 -5.82
C ILE A 16 8.92 -23.17 -7.28
N ALA A 17 8.30 -22.48 -8.24
CA ALA A 17 8.56 -22.72 -9.66
C ALA A 17 10.04 -22.45 -10.03
N ALA A 18 10.66 -21.40 -9.48
CA ALA A 18 12.07 -21.09 -9.69
C ALA A 18 12.99 -22.17 -9.09
N ILE A 19 12.68 -22.69 -7.89
CA ILE A 19 13.42 -23.79 -7.25
C ILE A 19 13.33 -25.08 -8.08
N VAL A 20 12.14 -25.40 -8.60
CA VAL A 20 11.95 -26.56 -9.48
C VAL A 20 12.77 -26.40 -10.77
N CYS A 21 12.78 -25.22 -11.39
CA CYS A 21 13.60 -24.97 -12.58
C CYS A 21 15.11 -25.12 -12.31
N LEU A 22 15.59 -24.72 -11.13
CA LEU A 22 16.98 -24.94 -10.71
C LEU A 22 17.30 -26.43 -10.58
N TYR A 23 16.35 -27.25 -10.09
CA TYR A 23 16.54 -28.70 -9.97
C TYR A 23 16.72 -29.39 -11.33
N TYR A 24 16.08 -28.88 -12.39
CA TYR A 24 16.21 -29.38 -13.76
C TYR A 24 17.34 -28.70 -14.58
N ASP A 25 18.25 -27.97 -13.92
CA ASP A 25 19.36 -27.19 -14.52
C ASP A 25 18.94 -26.18 -15.61
N GLN A 26 17.66 -25.77 -15.59
CA GLN A 26 17.07 -24.78 -16.49
C GLN A 26 17.35 -23.37 -15.95
N ARG A 27 18.60 -22.92 -16.06
CA ARG A 27 19.09 -21.67 -15.43
C ARG A 27 18.40 -20.42 -15.96
N GLU A 28 18.06 -20.38 -17.26
CA GLU A 28 17.36 -19.25 -17.88
C GLU A 28 15.94 -19.08 -17.32
N LEU A 29 15.19 -20.18 -17.19
CA LEU A 29 13.84 -20.18 -16.63
C LEU A 29 13.84 -19.88 -15.13
N ALA A 30 14.84 -20.39 -14.40
CA ALA A 30 15.03 -20.08 -12.99
C ALA A 30 15.29 -18.58 -12.75
N ALA A 31 16.17 -17.98 -13.57
CA ALA A 31 16.45 -16.54 -13.50
C ALA A 31 15.20 -15.71 -13.80
N PHE A 32 14.41 -16.09 -14.81
CA PHE A 32 13.16 -15.42 -15.14
C PHE A 32 12.12 -15.55 -14.02
N GLY A 33 11.96 -16.75 -13.44
CA GLY A 33 11.07 -16.99 -12.29
C GLY A 33 11.47 -16.18 -11.05
N GLY A 34 12.76 -16.11 -10.76
CA GLY A 34 13.31 -15.27 -9.67
C GLY A 34 13.07 -13.78 -9.90
N LEU A 35 13.26 -13.30 -11.14
CA LEU A 35 12.99 -11.91 -11.52
C LEU A 35 11.50 -11.60 -11.37
N MET A 36 10.61 -12.47 -11.82
CA MET A 36 9.16 -12.32 -11.64
C MET A 36 8.78 -12.30 -10.16
N ALA A 37 9.33 -13.19 -9.33
CA ALA A 37 9.11 -13.17 -7.89
C ALA A 37 9.54 -11.82 -7.28
N ALA A 38 10.75 -11.35 -7.60
CA ALA A 38 11.28 -10.06 -7.14
C ALA A 38 10.42 -8.88 -7.64
N PHE A 39 9.91 -8.93 -8.87
CA PHE A 39 9.02 -7.92 -9.44
C PHE A 39 7.67 -7.87 -8.71
N VAL A 40 7.06 -9.02 -8.42
CA VAL A 40 5.82 -9.07 -7.61
C VAL A 40 6.06 -8.53 -6.22
N LEU A 41 7.20 -8.87 -5.62
CA LEU A 41 7.62 -8.38 -4.30
C LEU A 41 7.79 -6.85 -4.30
N TRP A 42 8.48 -6.30 -5.30
CA TRP A 42 8.65 -4.86 -5.47
C TRP A 42 7.32 -4.15 -5.74
N SER A 43 6.48 -4.73 -6.61
CA SER A 43 5.14 -4.21 -6.92
C SER A 43 4.23 -4.21 -5.70
N HIS A 44 4.33 -5.21 -4.81
CA HIS A 44 3.58 -5.25 -3.56
C HIS A 44 3.86 -4.02 -2.69
N TYR A 45 5.14 -3.66 -2.52
CA TYR A 45 5.53 -2.48 -1.75
C TYR A 45 5.16 -1.16 -2.46
N LYS A 46 5.26 -1.12 -3.80
CA LYS A 46 5.03 0.10 -4.59
C LYS A 46 3.55 0.36 -4.91
N HIS A 47 2.69 -0.64 -5.02
CA HIS A 47 1.22 -0.47 -5.09
C HIS A 47 0.63 -0.52 -3.68
N SER A 48 1.02 0.50 -2.90
CA SER A 48 0.58 0.69 -1.53
C SER A 48 -0.94 0.85 -1.47
N SER A 49 -1.52 0.19 -0.47
CA SER A 49 -2.94 0.15 -0.05
C SER A 49 -3.66 1.51 0.03
N ILE A 50 -2.94 2.62 -0.07
CA ILE A 50 -3.46 3.99 0.01
C ILE A 50 -4.48 4.33 -1.06
N LEU A 51 -4.26 3.94 -2.32
CA LEU A 51 -5.24 4.27 -3.37
C LEU A 51 -6.58 3.57 -3.11
N LEU A 52 -6.53 2.35 -2.57
CA LEU A 52 -7.71 1.61 -2.17
C LEU A 52 -8.36 2.20 -0.91
N ALA A 53 -7.54 2.55 0.10
CA ALA A 53 -8.01 3.25 1.30
C ALA A 53 -8.71 4.56 0.93
N SER A 54 -8.14 5.32 0.01
CA SER A 54 -8.70 6.58 -0.46
C SER A 54 -10.04 6.40 -1.15
N LYS A 55 -10.21 5.32 -1.93
CA LYS A 55 -11.50 4.98 -2.54
C LYS A 55 -12.57 4.68 -1.48
N TYR A 56 -12.23 3.90 -0.44
CA TYR A 56 -13.17 3.64 0.65
C TYR A 56 -13.45 4.88 1.49
N PHE A 57 -12.45 5.73 1.71
CA PHE A 57 -12.56 7.00 2.41
C PHE A 57 -13.55 7.95 1.71
N GLN A 58 -13.46 8.07 0.38
CA GLN A 58 -14.42 8.84 -0.42
C GLN A 58 -15.84 8.30 -0.38
N GLN A 59 -15.99 6.98 -0.27
CA GLN A 59 -17.29 6.33 -0.13
C GLN A 59 -17.87 6.44 1.28
N GLY A 60 -17.20 7.17 2.19
CA GLY A 60 -17.61 7.33 3.59
C GLY A 60 -17.38 6.07 4.44
N ASN A 61 -16.70 5.04 3.92
CA ASN A 61 -16.42 3.81 4.65
C ASN A 61 -15.10 3.93 5.41
N TYR A 62 -15.14 4.68 6.52
CA TYR A 62 -13.96 4.97 7.34
C TYR A 62 -13.39 3.73 8.03
N ASP A 63 -14.22 2.74 8.39
CA ASP A 63 -13.75 1.50 9.03
C ASP A 63 -12.91 0.65 8.07
N ARG A 64 -13.36 0.47 6.83
CA ARG A 64 -12.56 -0.23 5.82
C ARG A 64 -11.33 0.55 5.42
N ALA A 65 -11.43 1.88 5.33
CA ALA A 65 -10.26 2.71 5.10
C ALA A 65 -9.22 2.52 6.21
N ALA A 66 -9.63 2.51 7.49
CA ALA A 66 -8.76 2.27 8.64
C ALA A 66 -8.07 0.91 8.59
N LEU A 67 -8.82 -0.16 8.27
CA LEU A 67 -8.25 -1.51 8.12
C LEU A 67 -7.16 -1.55 7.04
N ILE A 68 -7.41 -0.93 5.89
CA ILE A 68 -6.47 -0.92 4.76
C ILE A 68 -5.25 -0.02 5.04
N LEU A 69 -5.44 1.06 5.80
CA LEU A 69 -4.34 1.90 6.28
C LEU A 69 -3.49 1.17 7.32
N ALA A 70 -4.08 0.30 8.15
CA ALA A 70 -3.34 -0.53 9.10
C ALA A 70 -2.47 -1.59 8.41
N GLU A 71 -2.80 -1.99 7.18
CA GLU A 71 -1.94 -2.88 6.38
C GLU A 71 -0.65 -2.21 5.92
N VAL A 72 -0.51 -0.88 6.04
CA VAL A 72 0.73 -0.17 5.72
C VAL A 72 1.74 -0.41 6.84
N PRO A 73 2.80 -1.23 6.62
CA PRO A 73 3.70 -1.62 7.71
C PRO A 73 4.60 -0.47 8.16
N ASN A 74 4.93 0.47 7.28
CA ASN A 74 5.74 1.64 7.60
C ASN A 74 5.35 2.84 6.72
N PRO A 75 4.74 3.90 7.28
CA PRO A 75 4.32 5.08 6.54
C PRO A 75 5.49 5.94 6.02
N ASP A 76 6.68 5.85 6.64
CA ASP A 76 7.86 6.63 6.23
C ASP A 76 8.44 6.19 4.90
N ARG A 77 8.22 4.92 4.52
CA ARG A 77 8.71 4.36 3.24
C ARG A 77 7.85 4.76 2.04
N LEU A 78 6.74 5.44 2.28
CA LEU A 78 5.89 5.88 1.19
C LEU A 78 6.46 7.08 0.46
N ALA A 79 6.16 7.12 -0.84
CA ALA A 79 6.43 8.30 -1.65
C ALA A 79 5.82 9.55 -0.99
N PHE A 80 6.56 10.66 -1.05
CA PHE A 80 6.25 11.92 -0.37
C PHE A 80 4.78 12.34 -0.45
N LYS A 81 4.17 12.32 -1.64
CA LYS A 81 2.74 12.61 -1.84
C LYS A 81 1.82 11.64 -1.09
N ARG A 82 2.08 10.34 -1.22
CA ARG A 82 1.26 9.27 -0.63
C ARG A 82 1.31 9.28 0.89
N ARG A 83 2.45 9.66 1.47
CA ARG A 83 2.57 9.86 2.91
C ARG A 83 1.65 10.99 3.40
N GLY A 84 1.58 12.11 2.68
CA GLY A 84 0.60 13.16 2.99
C GLY A 84 -0.83 12.63 3.05
N TYR A 85 -1.25 11.87 2.03
CA TYR A 85 -2.60 11.28 2.00
C TYR A 85 -2.83 10.25 3.12
N TYR A 86 -1.83 9.44 3.46
CA TYR A 86 -1.90 8.50 4.58
C TYR A 86 -2.25 9.23 5.88
N GLU A 87 -1.45 10.24 6.22
CA GLU A 87 -1.58 11.01 7.45
C GLU A 87 -2.88 11.81 7.47
N PHE A 88 -3.28 12.38 6.32
CA PHE A 88 -4.57 13.07 6.18
C PHE A 88 -5.77 12.16 6.42
N MET A 89 -5.80 10.96 5.81
CA MET A 89 -6.90 10.01 6.04
C MET A 89 -6.93 9.53 7.50
N LYS A 90 -5.75 9.28 8.10
CA LYS A 90 -5.64 8.84 9.48
C LYS A 90 -6.11 9.91 10.46
N ALA A 91 -5.78 11.18 10.20
CA ALA A 91 -6.27 12.32 10.96
C ALA A 91 -7.81 12.44 10.90
N ASN A 92 -8.40 12.29 9.72
CA ASN A 92 -9.85 12.33 9.56
C ASN A 92 -10.57 11.17 10.25
N ILE A 93 -9.97 9.97 10.25
CA ILE A 93 -10.51 8.81 10.97
C ILE A 93 -10.46 9.06 12.48
N ALA A 94 -9.35 9.57 13.01
CA ALA A 94 -9.22 9.94 14.42
C ALA A 94 -10.23 11.03 14.82
N LEU A 95 -10.43 12.03 13.95
CA LEU A 95 -11.42 13.08 14.15
C LEU A 95 -12.85 12.51 14.24
N LYS A 96 -13.19 11.49 13.45
CA LYS A 96 -14.50 10.81 13.54
C LYS A 96 -14.66 9.93 14.77
N ARG A 97 -13.55 9.54 15.40
CA ARG A 97 -13.54 8.81 16.67
C ARG A 97 -13.47 9.73 17.89
N GLU A 98 -13.55 11.05 17.68
CA GLU A 98 -13.43 12.07 18.73
C GLU A 98 -12.04 12.05 19.43
N GLU A 99 -11.04 11.46 18.79
CA GLU A 99 -9.65 11.44 19.24
C GLU A 99 -8.92 12.70 18.77
N TYR A 100 -9.27 13.85 19.35
CA TYR A 100 -8.82 15.16 18.86
C TYR A 100 -7.29 15.34 18.88
N ASP A 101 -6.62 14.90 19.94
CA ASP A 101 -5.15 15.01 20.06
C ASP A 101 -4.43 14.20 18.97
N ALA A 102 -4.93 12.99 18.71
CA ALA A 102 -4.38 12.12 17.66
C ALA A 102 -4.66 12.70 16.26
N ALA A 103 -5.85 13.26 16.05
CA ALA A 103 -6.21 13.94 14.82
C ALA A 103 -5.30 15.14 14.56
N GLU A 104 -5.07 15.99 15.56
CA GLU A 104 -4.20 17.17 15.44
C GLU A 104 -2.78 16.76 15.06
N HIS A 105 -2.19 15.81 15.79
CA HIS A 105 -0.85 15.32 15.50
C HIS A 105 -0.72 14.82 14.04
N HIS A 106 -1.69 14.03 13.57
CA HIS A 106 -1.68 13.53 12.20
C HIS A 106 -1.91 14.64 11.16
N PHE A 107 -2.73 15.65 11.45
CA PHE A 107 -2.89 16.82 10.58
C PHE A 107 -1.63 17.69 10.51
N GLN A 108 -0.95 17.89 11.62
CA GLN A 108 0.32 18.62 11.67
C GLN A 108 1.42 17.93 10.85
N ILE A 109 1.43 16.60 10.82
CA ILE A 109 2.33 15.84 9.95
C ILE A 109 1.87 15.97 8.49
N ALA A 110 0.59 15.78 8.21
CA ALA A 110 0.02 15.83 6.86
C ALA A 110 0.26 17.18 6.17
N SER A 111 0.21 18.29 6.92
CA SER A 111 0.42 19.65 6.38
C SER A 111 1.84 19.89 5.85
N ARG A 112 2.81 19.04 6.23
CA ARG A 112 4.19 19.09 5.71
C ARG A 112 4.32 18.44 4.34
N PHE A 113 3.27 17.79 3.85
CA PHE A 113 3.25 17.08 2.58
C PHE A 113 2.26 17.74 1.60
N PRO A 114 2.53 17.69 0.29
CA PRO A 114 1.60 18.15 -0.72
C PRO A 114 0.39 17.23 -0.77
N LEU A 115 -0.76 17.76 -0.34
CA LEU A 115 -2.08 17.18 -0.55
C LEU A 115 -2.62 17.73 -1.88
N GLY A 116 -2.86 16.86 -2.86
CA GLY A 116 -3.29 17.24 -4.21
C GLY A 116 -2.25 16.94 -5.30
N GLY A 117 -2.61 16.11 -6.28
CA GLY A 117 -1.90 15.99 -7.55
C GLY A 117 -2.38 16.98 -8.61
N ALA A 118 -1.53 17.32 -9.59
CA ALA A 118 -1.85 18.22 -10.71
C ALA A 118 -3.05 17.75 -11.59
N ASN A 119 -3.49 16.49 -11.44
CA ASN A 119 -4.64 15.90 -12.12
C ASN A 119 -5.70 15.33 -11.15
N ASP A 120 -5.66 15.69 -9.86
CA ASP A 120 -6.58 15.13 -8.84
C ASP A 120 -7.95 15.81 -8.90
N LYS A 121 -8.70 15.57 -9.98
CA LYS A 121 -10.17 15.70 -9.98
C LYS A 121 -10.86 14.54 -9.27
N ALA A 122 -10.10 13.55 -8.81
CA ALA A 122 -10.66 12.41 -8.11
C ALA A 122 -11.17 12.76 -6.71
N PHE A 123 -10.78 13.89 -6.10
CA PHE A 123 -10.97 14.13 -4.66
C PHE A 123 -11.82 15.36 -4.27
N VAL A 124 -12.65 15.88 -5.19
CA VAL A 124 -13.76 16.80 -4.86
C VAL A 124 -15.07 16.04 -4.99
#